data_AF-A0A969S770-F1
#
_entry.id   AF-A0A969S770-F1
#
_cell.length_a   1.000
_cell.length_b   1.000
_cell.length_c   1.000
_cell.angle_alpha   90.00
_cell.angle_beta   90.00
_cell.angle_gamma   90.00
#
_symmetry.space_group_name_H-M   'P 1'
#
loop_
_entity.id
_entity.type
_entity.pdbx_description
1 polymer ?
#
loop_
_entity_poly.entity_id
_entity_poly.type
_entity_poly.pdbx_seq_one_letter_code
_entity_poly.pdbx_strand_id
1 'polypeptide(L)' 'MKNSQASEADNNPDNDLLPEYNFDYRKARPNRFTSQEEKAPLTVTLDPDVAEVFTTSEAVNKALRALLSAIPKTQI' A
#
# COMPACT_ATOMS: atom_id res chain seq x y z
N MET A 1 18.03 -57.55 2.60
CA MET A 1 18.52 -56.76 1.44
C MET A 1 17.33 -56.03 0.84
N LYS A 2 17.44 -54.70 0.66
CA LYS A 2 16.69 -53.86 -0.30
C LYS A 2 15.16 -53.72 -0.06
N ASN A 3 14.51 -52.54 -0.08
CA ASN A 3 14.85 -51.23 -0.64
C ASN A 3 14.11 -50.11 0.12
N SER A 4 14.85 -49.06 0.49
CA SER A 4 14.31 -47.74 0.73
C SER A 4 13.92 -47.14 -0.62
N GLN A 5 12.63 -46.90 -0.82
CA GLN A 5 12.18 -45.98 -1.86
C GLN A 5 11.54 -44.81 -1.14
N ALA A 6 12.38 -43.85 -0.75
CA ALA A 6 11.92 -42.54 -0.36
C ALA A 6 11.28 -41.94 -1.61
N SER A 7 9.94 -41.96 -1.67
CA SER A 7 9.19 -41.13 -2.60
C SER A 7 9.57 -39.70 -2.28
N GLU A 8 10.23 -39.03 -3.22
CA GLU A 8 10.44 -37.58 -3.20
C GLU A 8 9.07 -36.95 -3.01
N ALA A 9 8.79 -36.53 -1.78
CA ALA A 9 7.56 -35.86 -1.44
C ALA A 9 7.51 -34.58 -2.27
N ASP A 10 6.50 -34.49 -3.11
CA ASP A 10 6.16 -33.29 -3.84
C ASP A 10 6.06 -32.16 -2.80
N ASN A 11 7.04 -31.26 -2.78
CA ASN A 11 7.17 -30.20 -1.78
C ASN A 11 6.14 -29.08 -2.04
N ASN A 12 4.92 -29.46 -2.42
CA ASN A 12 3.81 -28.55 -2.51
C ASN A 12 3.09 -28.58 -1.15
N PRO A 13 3.19 -27.53 -0.33
CA PRO A 13 2.55 -27.49 0.99
C PRO A 13 1.03 -27.66 0.92
N ASP A 14 0.43 -27.46 -0.26
CA ASP A 14 -0.99 -27.69 -0.51
C ASP A 14 -1.37 -29.17 -0.53
N ASN A 15 -0.43 -30.10 -0.77
CA ASN A 15 -0.70 -31.53 -0.87
C ASN A 15 -0.90 -32.19 0.50
N ASP A 16 -0.43 -31.54 1.56
CA ASP A 16 -0.58 -31.98 2.95
C ASP A 16 -1.84 -31.39 3.63
N LEU A 17 -2.54 -30.47 2.98
CA LEU A 17 -3.73 -29.81 3.51
C LEU A 17 -5.02 -30.54 3.09
N LEU A 18 -6.00 -30.58 4.00
CA LEU A 18 -7.31 -31.14 3.68
C LEU A 18 -8.07 -30.25 2.67
N PRO A 19 -8.94 -30.81 1.81
CA PRO A 19 -9.67 -30.05 0.79
C PRO A 19 -10.45 -28.84 1.30
N GLU A 20 -10.90 -28.88 2.56
CA GLU A 20 -11.64 -27.80 3.22
C GLU A 20 -10.80 -26.53 3.45
N TYR A 21 -9.47 -26.63 3.40
CA TYR A 21 -8.56 -25.50 3.54
C TYR A 21 -8.21 -24.81 2.22
N ASN A 22 -8.85 -25.20 1.11
CA ASN A 22 -8.71 -24.51 -0.17
C ASN A 22 -9.61 -23.25 -0.22
N PHE A 23 -9.15 -22.16 0.38
CA PHE A 23 -9.90 -20.91 0.43
C PHE A 23 -9.78 -20.10 -0.88
N ASP A 24 -10.92 -19.69 -1.45
CA ASP A 24 -10.94 -18.71 -2.56
C ASP A 24 -10.76 -17.29 -2.00
N TYR A 25 -9.50 -16.86 -1.87
CA TYR A 25 -9.13 -15.55 -1.34
C TYR A 25 -9.69 -14.37 -2.14
N ARG A 26 -10.17 -14.58 -3.38
CA ARG A 26 -10.84 -13.52 -4.16
C ARG A 26 -12.23 -13.17 -3.59
N LYS A 27 -12.82 -14.07 -2.82
CA LYS A 27 -14.09 -13.86 -2.10
C LYS A 27 -13.86 -13.42 -0.65
N ALA A 28 -12.61 -13.27 -0.23
CA ALA A 28 -12.29 -12.85 1.12
C ALA A 28 -12.79 -11.42 1.36
N ARG A 29 -13.33 -11.18 2.56
CA ARG A 29 -13.72 -9.83 2.97
C ARG A 29 -12.47 -9.02 3.34
N PRO A 30 -12.44 -7.71 3.06
CA PRO A 30 -11.41 -6.82 3.58
C PRO A 30 -11.23 -6.98 5.09
N ASN A 31 -9.98 -6.91 5.56
CA ASN A 31 -9.65 -7.17 6.96
C ASN A 31 -10.19 -6.03 7.86
N ARG A 32 -11.06 -6.37 8.82
CA ARG A 32 -11.63 -5.41 9.78
C ARG A 32 -10.62 -4.77 10.74
N PHE A 33 -9.43 -5.37 10.85
CA PHE A 33 -8.35 -4.91 11.72
C PHE A 33 -7.27 -4.15 10.95
N THR A 34 -7.34 -4.12 9.61
CA THR A 34 -6.56 -3.14 8.86
C THR A 34 -7.34 -1.85 8.90
N SER A 35 -6.75 -0.81 9.49
CA SER A 35 -7.26 0.55 9.36
C SER A 35 -7.35 0.86 7.86
N GLN A 36 -8.55 0.75 7.28
CA GLN A 36 -8.78 1.02 5.86
C GLN A 36 -8.71 2.52 5.54
N GLU A 37 -8.41 3.35 6.53
CA GLU A 37 -8.61 4.78 6.51
C GLU A 37 -7.42 5.51 7.08
N GLU A 38 -6.27 5.45 6.42
CA GLU A 38 -5.49 6.66 6.21
C GLU A 38 -5.03 6.57 4.77
N LYS A 39 -5.50 7.49 3.90
CA LYS A 39 -4.85 7.71 2.61
C LYS A 39 -3.36 7.76 2.92
N ALA A 40 -2.59 6.85 2.31
CA ALA A 40 -1.15 6.81 2.51
C ALA A 40 -0.62 8.25 2.44
N PRO A 41 0.12 8.72 3.46
CA PRO A 41 0.55 10.10 3.52
C PRO A 41 1.28 10.43 2.22
N LEU A 42 0.72 11.37 1.45
CA LEU A 42 1.34 11.82 0.21
C LEU A 42 2.55 12.69 0.60
N THR A 43 3.73 12.11 0.49
CA THR A 43 4.99 12.82 0.70
C THR A 43 5.44 13.47 -0.60
N VAL A 44 5.77 14.75 -0.54
CA VAL A 44 6.33 15.51 -1.66
C VAL A 44 7.70 16.02 -1.25
N THR A 45 8.71 15.79 -2.09
CA THR A 45 10.06 16.30 -1.88
C THR A 45 10.14 17.74 -2.38
N LEU A 46 10.68 18.63 -1.55
CA LEU A 46 10.97 20.02 -1.91
C LEU A 46 12.46 20.15 -2.26
N ASP A 47 12.77 21.07 -3.15
CA ASP A 47 14.15 21.46 -3.43
C ASP A 47 14.75 22.23 -2.23
N PRO A 48 16.09 22.21 -2.04
CA PRO A 48 16.73 22.79 -0.85
C PRO A 48 16.44 24.28 -0.64
N ASP A 49 16.44 25.06 -1.70
CA ASP A 49 16.16 26.49 -1.71
C ASP A 49 14.72 26.80 -1.28
N VAL A 50 13.75 25.97 -1.69
CA VAL A 50 12.35 26.10 -1.28
C VAL A 50 12.17 25.68 0.19
N ALA A 51 12.87 24.64 0.62
CA ALA A 51 12.83 24.14 2.00
C ALA A 51 13.44 25.13 3.01
N GLU A 52 14.42 25.95 2.60
CA GLU A 52 14.96 27.04 3.43
C GLU A 52 13.89 28.10 3.75
N VAL A 53 13.01 28.39 2.79
CA VAL A 53 11.93 29.38 2.96
C VAL A 53 10.72 28.79 3.69
N PHE A 54 10.37 27.54 3.37
CA PHE A 54 9.19 26.88 3.93
C PHE A 54 9.57 25.73 4.86
N THR A 55 9.71 26.05 6.15
CA THR A 55 10.13 25.08 7.19
C THR A 55 9.02 24.17 7.71
N THR A 56 7.75 24.47 7.40
CA THR A 56 6.60 23.67 7.86
C THR A 56 5.65 23.33 6.71
N SER A 57 5.03 22.14 6.79
CA SER A 57 4.02 21.71 5.83
C SER A 57 2.79 22.63 5.80
N GLU A 58 2.45 23.27 6.93
CA GLU A 58 1.38 24.25 7.00
C GLU A 58 1.68 25.49 6.15
N ALA A 59 2.90 26.02 6.22
CA ALA A 59 3.32 27.20 5.46
C ALA A 59 3.26 26.94 3.94
N VAL A 60 3.75 25.79 3.49
CA VAL A 60 3.67 25.34 2.08
C VAL A 60 2.20 25.28 1.65
N ASN A 61 1.37 24.57 2.40
CA ASN A 61 -0.04 24.37 2.05
C ASN A 61 -0.82 25.68 2.01
N LYS A 62 -0.51 26.63 2.89
CA LYS A 62 -1.15 27.96 2.90
C LYS A 62 -0.78 28.76 1.65
N ALA A 63 0.49 28.77 1.27
CA ALA A 63 0.95 29.46 0.06
C ALA A 63 0.32 28.86 -1.21
N LEU A 64 0.33 27.53 -1.34
CA LEU A 64 -0.28 26.83 -2.47
C LEU A 64 -1.79 27.09 -2.57
N ARG A 65 -2.51 27.11 -1.45
CA ARG A 65 -3.95 27.45 -1.45
C ARG A 65 -4.21 28.89 -1.83
N ALA A 66 -3.36 29.84 -1.42
CA ALA A 66 -3.46 31.23 -1.83
C ALA A 66 -3.27 31.38 -3.35
N LEU A 67 -2.29 30.68 -3.92
CA LEU A 67 -2.09 30.61 -5.37
C LEU A 67 -3.30 30.01 -6.08
N LEU A 68 -3.83 28.88 -5.60
CA LEU A 68 -5.04 28.27 -6.15
C LEU A 68 -6.26 29.20 -6.10
N SER A 69 -6.33 30.08 -5.10
CA SER A 69 -7.42 31.06 -4.95
C SER A 69 -7.25 32.27 -5.88
N ALA A 70 -5.99 32.63 -6.18
CA ALA A 70 -5.66 33.74 -7.07
C ALA A 70 -5.76 33.34 -8.55
N ILE A 71 -5.60 32.06 -8.89
CA ILE A 71 -5.78 31.55 -10.24
C ILE A 71 -7.29 31.50 -10.54
N PRO A 72 -7.79 32.21 -11.57
CA PRO A 72 -9.18 32.08 -11.98
C PRO A 72 -9.43 30.63 -12.36
N LYS A 73 -10.47 30.01 -11.78
CA LYS A 73 -10.90 28.66 -12.15
C LYS A 73 -11.22 28.65 -13.64
N THR A 74 -10.25 28.20 -14.43
CA THR A 74 -10.51 27.84 -15.82
C THR A 74 -11.36 26.60 -15.73
N GLN A 75 -12.66 26.76 -16.00
CA GLN A 75 -13.59 25.65 -16.15
C GLN A 75 -13.05 24.79 -17.29
N ILE A 76 -12.53 23.62 -16.94
CA ILE A 76 -12.35 22.51 -17.88
C ILE A 76 -13.65 21.72 -17.85
#